data_AF-A0A523GHD9-F1
#
_entry.id   AF-A0A523GHD9-F1
#
_cell.length_a   1.000
_cell.length_b   1.000
_cell.length_c   1.000
_cell.angle_alpha   90.00
_cell.angle_beta   90.00
_cell.angle_gamma   90.00
#
_symmetry.space_group_name_H-M   'P 1'
#
loop_
_entity.id
_entity.type
_entity.pdbx_description
1 polymer ?
#
loop_
_entity_poly.entity_id
_entity_poly.type
_entity_poly.pdbx_seq_one_letter_code
_entity_poly.pdbx_strand_id
1 'polypeptide(L)' 'MSLVIPSRLKVGDTVAVVATARAVDYESVEAGVKILIGWGLKVELGKALYHRHQLFAGTDQERLEDLQMALDNPRIK' A
#
# COMPACT_ATOMS: atom_id res chain seq x y z
N MET A 1 25.30 -0.68 -12.16
CA MET A 1 24.09 -1.36 -11.67
C MET A 1 23.02 -1.28 -12.75
N SER A 2 22.46 -2.41 -13.16
CA SER A 2 21.30 -2.43 -14.06
C SER A 2 20.01 -2.28 -13.26
N LEU A 3 19.07 -1.47 -13.74
CA LEU A 3 17.75 -1.34 -13.14
C LEU A 3 16.99 -2.67 -13.26
N VAL A 4 16.33 -3.08 -12.17
CA VAL A 4 15.43 -4.24 -12.18
C VAL A 4 14.05 -3.75 -12.61
N ILE A 5 13.49 -4.37 -13.65
CA ILE A 5 12.13 -4.08 -14.10
C ILE A 5 11.20 -5.12 -13.45
N PRO A 6 10.21 -4.70 -12.64
CA PRO A 6 9.27 -5.64 -12.02
C PRO A 6 8.35 -6.28 -13.06
N SER A 7 7.77 -7.41 -12.71
CA SER A 7 6.76 -8.07 -13.54
C SER A 7 5.53 -7.18 -13.68
N ARG A 8 4.84 -7.28 -14.82
CA ARG A 8 3.55 -6.59 -15.00
C ARG A 8 2.47 -7.25 -14.13
N LEU A 9 1.58 -6.42 -13.58
CA LEU A 9 0.39 -6.89 -12.88
C LEU A 9 -0.55 -7.63 -13.83
N LYS A 10 -1.25 -8.61 -13.27
CA LYS A 10 -2.34 -9.37 -13.90
C LYS A 10 -3.51 -9.52 -12.93
N VAL A 11 -4.69 -9.83 -13.49
CA VAL A 11 -5.88 -10.14 -12.71
C VAL A 11 -5.58 -11.26 -11.70
N GLY A 12 -5.99 -11.05 -10.45
CA GLY A 12 -5.78 -11.96 -9.33
C GLY A 12 -4.52 -11.70 -8.51
N ASP A 13 -3.60 -10.86 -8.99
CA ASP A 13 -2.43 -10.42 -8.21
C ASP A 13 -2.86 -9.59 -6.98
N THR A 14 -2.03 -9.61 -5.95
CA THR A 14 -2.22 -8.82 -4.74
C THR A 14 -1.37 -7.55 -4.79
N VAL A 15 -1.96 -6.42 -4.48
CA VAL A 15 -1.27 -5.13 -4.28
C VAL A 15 -1.45 -4.67 -2.83
N ALA A 16 -0.45 -3.99 -2.28
CA ALA A 16 -0.57 -3.35 -0.98
C ALA A 16 -0.82 -1.85 -1.11
N VAL A 17 -1.67 -1.32 -0.23
CA VAL A 17 -1.90 0.11 -0.08
C VAL A 17 -1.33 0.55 1.26
N VAL A 18 -0.31 1.39 1.22
CA VAL A 18 0.39 1.94 2.38
C VAL A 18 0.47 3.46 2.27
N ALA A 19 0.55 4.17 3.40
CA ALA A 19 0.73 5.62 3.42
C ALA A 19 2.09 5.98 4.00
N THR A 20 3.04 6.35 3.13
CA THR A 20 4.41 6.70 3.53
C THR A 20 4.58 8.20 3.80
N ALA A 21 3.51 8.99 3.72
CA ALA A 21 3.54 10.45 3.85
C ALA A 21 2.38 10.96 4.73
N ARG A 22 1.49 11.78 4.16
CA ARG A 22 0.39 12.44 4.86
C ARG A 22 -0.68 11.43 5.31
N ALA A 23 -1.28 11.67 6.47
CA ALA A 23 -2.46 10.93 6.92
C ALA A 23 -3.61 11.06 5.91
N VAL A 24 -4.27 9.92 5.64
CA VAL A 24 -5.36 9.79 4.67
C VAL A 24 -6.69 9.56 5.38
N ASP A 25 -7.79 9.98 4.77
CA ASP A 25 -9.15 9.64 5.22
C ASP A 25 -9.61 8.29 4.64
N TYR A 26 -10.54 7.66 5.35
CA TYR A 26 -11.04 6.33 5.02
C TYR A 26 -11.76 6.33 3.67
N GLU A 27 -12.59 7.35 3.43
CA GLU A 27 -13.43 7.46 2.24
C GLU A 27 -12.61 7.53 0.95
N SER A 28 -11.53 8.33 0.96
CA SER A 28 -10.63 8.46 -0.19
C SER A 28 -9.87 7.17 -0.47
N VAL A 29 -9.41 6.48 0.57
CA VAL A 29 -8.72 5.19 0.40
C VAL A 29 -9.69 4.14 -0.14
N GLU A 30 -10.88 4.02 0.44
CA GLU A 30 -11.90 3.06 -0.01
C GLU A 30 -12.31 3.28 -1.47
N ALA A 31 -12.40 4.53 -1.93
CA ALA A 31 -12.67 4.83 -3.33
C ALA A 31 -11.55 4.29 -4.24
N GLY A 32 -10.28 4.47 -3.86
CA GLY A 32 -9.13 3.92 -4.59
C GLY A 32 -9.08 2.39 -4.56
N VAL A 33 -9.35 1.79 -3.40
CA VAL A 33 -9.41 0.33 -3.21
C VAL A 33 -10.46 -0.29 -4.13
N LYS A 34 -11.64 0.33 -4.25
CA LYS A 34 -12.70 -0.14 -5.17
C LYS A 34 -12.25 -0.14 -6.64
N ILE A 35 -11.43 0.83 -7.05
CA ILE A 35 -10.87 0.87 -8.41
C ILE A 35 -9.92 -0.31 -8.62
N LEU A 36 -9.02 -0.57 -7.67
CA LEU A 36 -8.07 -1.69 -7.74
C LEU A 36 -8.78 -3.05 -7.79
N ILE A 37 -9.81 -3.22 -6.96
CA ILE A 37 -10.67 -4.41 -6.99
C ILE A 37 -11.39 -4.53 -8.34
N GLY A 38 -11.87 -3.41 -8.90
CA GLY A 38 -12.49 -3.35 -10.23
C GLY A 38 -11.56 -3.76 -11.37
N TRP A 39 -10.25 -3.59 -11.22
CA TRP A 39 -9.24 -4.13 -12.15
C TRP A 39 -8.97 -5.63 -11.95
N GLY A 40 -9.64 -6.27 -10.99
CA GLY A 40 -9.48 -7.68 -10.65
C GLY A 40 -8.30 -7.97 -9.73
N LEU A 41 -7.77 -6.96 -9.04
CA LEU A 41 -6.68 -7.13 -8.07
C LEU A 41 -7.22 -7.42 -6.67
N LYS A 42 -6.40 -8.09 -5.86
CA LYS A 42 -6.62 -8.22 -4.41
C LYS A 42 -5.88 -7.10 -3.70
N VAL A 43 -6.45 -6.57 -2.63
CA VAL A 43 -5.85 -5.44 -1.90
C VAL A 43 -5.56 -5.84 -0.46
N GLU A 44 -4.33 -5.62 -0.03
CA GLU A 44 -3.90 -5.69 1.37
C GLU A 44 -3.61 -4.26 1.88
N LEU A 45 -4.17 -3.89 3.03
CA LEU A 45 -3.97 -2.56 3.61
C LEU A 45 -2.82 -2.59 4.63
N GLY A 46 -1.97 -1.58 4.61
CA GLY A 46 -0.97 -1.33 5.64
C GLY A 46 -1.61 -1.15 7.01
N LYS A 47 -0.92 -1.59 8.07
CA LYS A 47 -1.44 -1.54 9.44
C LYS A 47 -1.58 -0.10 9.94
N ALA A 48 -0.65 0.76 9.55
CA ALA A 48 -0.61 2.16 9.93
C ALA A 48 -1.33 3.09 8.94
N LEU A 49 -1.97 2.54 7.90
CA LEU A 49 -2.59 3.32 6.81
C LEU A 49 -3.51 4.45 7.31
N TYR A 50 -4.26 4.18 8.38
CA TYR A 50 -5.19 5.14 8.99
C TYR A 50 -4.69 5.74 10.31
N HIS A 51 -3.44 5.47 10.69
CA HIS A 51 -2.85 6.11 11.86
C HIS A 51 -2.57 7.58 11.58
N ARG A 52 -2.46 8.37 12.64
CA ARG A 52 -2.16 9.79 12.55
C ARG A 52 -1.09 10.18 13.56
N HIS A 53 -0.01 10.74 13.06
CA HIS A 53 1.01 11.42 13.84
C HIS A 53 1.17 12.83 13.29
N GLN A 54 0.47 13.78 13.92
CA GLN A 54 0.33 15.16 13.41
C GLN A 54 -0.25 15.18 11.99
N LEU A 55 0.56 15.52 10.99
CA LEU A 55 0.19 15.55 9.57
C LEU A 55 0.45 14.21 8.85
N PHE A 56 1.22 13.30 9.45
CA PHE A 56 1.68 12.05 8.83
C PHE A 56 0.79 10.85 9.16
N ALA A 57 0.81 9.84 8.29
CA ALA A 57 0.12 8.56 8.46
C ALA A 57 0.87 7.65 9.45
N GLY A 58 0.89 8.06 10.73
CA GLY A 58 1.72 7.43 11.76
C GLY A 58 3.14 8.00 11.84
N THR A 59 3.89 7.48 12.80
CA THR A 59 5.31 7.77 13.05
C THR A 59 6.19 7.26 11.91
N ASP A 60 7.43 7.71 11.85
CA ASP A 60 8.42 7.24 10.88
C ASP A 60 8.62 5.72 10.94
N GLN A 61 8.61 5.16 12.15
CA GLN A 61 8.74 3.73 12.38
C GLN A 61 7.54 2.95 11.82
N GLU A 62 6.32 3.40 12.08
CA GLU A 62 5.10 2.76 11.56
C GLU A 62 5.04 2.79 10.03
N ARG A 63 5.41 3.93 9.42
CA ARG A 63 5.44 4.07 7.95
C ARG A 63 6.53 3.19 7.32
N LEU A 64 7.68 3.07 7.99
CA LEU A 64 8.76 2.18 7.58
C LEU A 64 8.32 0.71 7.64
N GLU A 65 7.66 0.29 8.72
CA GLU A 65 7.18 -1.08 8.89
C GLU A 65 6.15 -1.47 7.84
N ASP A 66 5.18 -0.59 7.53
CA ASP A 66 4.19 -0.84 6.48
C ASP A 66 4.85 -0.96 5.10
N LEU A 67 5.80 -0.08 4.78
CA LEU A 67 6.53 -0.14 3.52
C LEU A 67 7.37 -1.43 3.42
N GLN A 68 8.11 -1.78 4.47
CA GLN A 68 8.96 -2.95 4.49
C GLN A 68 8.14 -4.24 4.38
N MET A 69 7.00 -4.31 5.08
CA MET A 69 6.05 -5.42 4.96
C MET A 69 5.56 -5.59 3.52
N ALA A 70 5.23 -4.49 2.84
CA ALA A 70 4.77 -4.53 1.46
C ALA A 70 5.86 -5.04 0.48
N LEU A 71 7.12 -4.63 0.70
CA LEU A 71 8.25 -5.03 -0.15
C LEU A 71 8.71 -6.48 0.11
N ASP A 72 8.69 -6.93 1.37
CA ASP A 72 9.18 -8.26 1.75
C ASP A 72 8.18 -9.38 1.50
N ASN A 73 6.88 -9.08 1.38
CA ASN A 73 5.85 -10.08 1.18
C ASN A 73 5.84 -10.57 -0.29
N PRO A 74 6.25 -11.82 -0.57
CA PRO A 74 6.38 -12.30 -1.95
C PRO A 74 5.03 -12.49 -2.66
N ARG A 75 3.90 -12.36 -1.95
CA ARG A 75 2.56 -12.38 -2.53
C ARG A 75 2.16 -11.04 -3.15
N ILE A 76 2.77 -9.94 -2.70
CA ILE A 76 2.56 -8.62 -3.29
C ILE A 76 3.34 -8.54 -4.62
N LYS A 77 2.76 -7.84 -5.59
CA LYS A 77 3.28 -7.71 -6.96
C LYS A 77 3.47 -6.27 -7.37
#